data_AF-A0A1Q7XAJ2-F1
#
_entry.id   AF-A0A1Q7XAJ2-F1
#
_cell.length_a   1.000
_cell.length_b   1.000
_cell.length_c   1.000
_cell.angle_alpha   90.00
_cell.angle_beta   90.00
_cell.angle_gamma   90.00
#
_symmetry.space_group_name_H-M   'P 1'
#
loop_
_entity.id
_entity.type
_entity.pdbx_description
1 polymer ?
#
loop_
_entity_poly.entity_id
_entity_poly.type
_entity_poly.pdbx_seq_one_letter_code
_entity_poly.pdbx_strand_id
1 'polypeptide(L)'
;MKDFGTLEYVLDTYSKNWTWKLTGLRAVSMVSRVIPQAWYGDGPDEAIVPDTEQNVQKIKWILDRYPLKIKSKSTWHRKIRHVVIPKKKWTRIEKLRKANPGDQFRGTLLNFQREGLDFLLKSYGNALLADEMGLGKTVQTLAYLATEKQTFPALVVAPLVTLNNWQREIEKFLKKKSRNGRIVQDGNPSSVLIRTGRCQDLGKYDLYIINYDLLYKRLEDLSKLNIKTLVCDEVQHLRSKSTKKYEAVKKLAALESVKYRIGLSGTPIYNRGSEIWPIVDILRPGLLGTFDEFCEYFCYVNEKGKAIVLENKRASLGEELRKHVMLRRKKSDVLKELKEKVRYKEFIDSDINYYHGELDKIWRRLQEEQKIAITAFDKFSSYKRAIQSERQAAGVAKVPHVIEFVKNIMEIEESVVVFCHHKAIHELLHRSLAEYSPASIIGGQTDKERQQNIDRFQNGETKLMVAGLRAGNVGINLSRARYVIFAELDWSPAIHRQAEDRLHRIGQKNTVFAYYLIGNGTLDDHVANVLVDKSYEIDAIMDEKIETIENKDKAELILAQIHDKLATRH
;
A
#
# COMPACT_ATOMS: atom_id res chain seq x y z
N MET A 1 -21.23 0.39 -34.21
CA MET A 1 -21.60 1.15 -32.99
C MET A 1 -22.45 2.32 -33.45
N LYS A 2 -23.71 2.43 -33.03
CA LYS A 2 -24.50 3.65 -33.27
C LYS A 2 -23.87 4.78 -32.44
N ASP A 3 -23.70 5.96 -33.04
CA ASP A 3 -23.10 7.13 -32.38
C ASP A 3 -23.75 7.38 -31.01
N PHE A 4 -22.96 7.71 -29.98
CA PHE A 4 -23.44 7.89 -28.60
C PHE A 4 -24.35 9.13 -28.45
N GLY A 5 -24.30 10.03 -29.43
CA GLY A 5 -25.02 11.29 -29.52
C GLY A 5 -24.35 12.22 -30.54
N THR A 6 -24.81 13.47 -30.62
CA THR A 6 -24.15 14.51 -31.44
C THR A 6 -23.68 15.68 -30.58
N LEU A 7 -22.64 16.38 -31.04
CA LEU A 7 -22.11 17.59 -30.43
C LEU A 7 -22.13 18.74 -31.44
N GLU A 8 -22.80 19.83 -31.09
CA GLU A 8 -22.98 21.01 -31.92
C GLU A 8 -22.69 22.29 -31.13
N TYR A 9 -22.15 23.31 -31.79
CA TYR A 9 -21.92 24.62 -31.21
C TYR A 9 -23.02 25.56 -31.69
N VAL A 10 -23.88 26.00 -30.77
CA VAL A 10 -25.09 26.75 -31.08
C VAL A 10 -25.16 28.03 -30.24
N LEU A 11 -25.89 29.02 -30.74
CA LEU A 11 -26.28 30.16 -29.93
C LEU A 11 -27.52 29.75 -29.13
N ASP A 12 -27.41 29.72 -27.81
CA ASP A 12 -28.53 29.37 -26.96
C ASP A 12 -29.56 30.51 -26.92
N THR A 13 -30.83 30.15 -27.09
CA THR A 13 -31.95 31.09 -27.17
C THR A 13 -32.21 31.81 -25.84
N TYR A 14 -31.95 31.14 -24.71
CA TYR A 14 -32.22 31.66 -23.37
C TYR A 14 -31.07 32.50 -22.82
N SER A 15 -29.84 31.95 -22.82
CA SER A 15 -28.67 32.65 -22.30
C SER A 15 -28.05 33.66 -23.27
N LYS A 16 -28.48 33.66 -24.55
CA LYS A 16 -27.92 34.47 -25.65
C LYS A 16 -26.40 34.33 -25.82
N ASN A 17 -25.82 33.27 -25.27
CA ASN A 17 -24.40 32.96 -25.35
C ASN A 17 -24.17 31.75 -26.26
N TRP A 18 -22.98 31.67 -26.84
CA TRP A 18 -22.57 30.48 -27.57
C TRP A 18 -22.29 29.33 -26.61
N THR A 19 -22.90 28.18 -26.86
CA THR A 19 -22.87 27.00 -26.00
C THR A 19 -22.69 25.73 -26.81
N TRP A 20 -22.40 24.63 -26.12
CA TRP A 20 -22.34 23.30 -26.70
C TRP A 20 -23.66 22.58 -26.47
N LYS A 21 -24.34 22.22 -27.56
CA LYS A 21 -25.54 21.40 -27.56
C LYS A 21 -25.17 19.94 -27.80
N LEU A 22 -25.49 19.08 -26.86
CA LEU A 22 -25.37 17.64 -26.97
C LEU A 22 -26.76 17.04 -27.18
N THR A 23 -26.89 16.12 -28.13
CA THR A 23 -28.15 15.40 -28.37
C THR A 23 -27.98 13.90 -28.24
N GLY A 24 -29.02 13.24 -27.73
CA GLY A 24 -29.12 11.80 -27.55
C GLY A 24 -29.20 11.40 -26.08
N LEU A 25 -30.18 10.55 -25.74
CA LEU A 25 -30.50 10.08 -24.38
C LEU A 25 -29.27 9.74 -23.53
N ARG A 26 -28.34 8.96 -24.09
CA ARG A 26 -27.15 8.49 -23.37
C ARG A 26 -26.10 9.59 -23.18
N ALA A 27 -25.92 10.46 -24.17
CA ALA A 27 -25.02 11.61 -24.10
C ALA A 27 -25.52 12.62 -23.06
N VAL A 28 -26.81 12.93 -23.07
CA VAL A 28 -27.45 13.88 -22.15
C VAL A 28 -27.39 13.38 -20.70
N SER A 29 -27.71 12.11 -20.45
CA SER A 29 -27.59 11.52 -19.12
C SER A 29 -26.16 11.55 -18.57
N MET A 30 -25.16 11.49 -19.45
CA MET A 30 -23.75 11.57 -19.05
C MET A 30 -23.33 13.01 -18.75
N VAL A 31 -23.71 13.94 -19.61
CA VAL A 31 -23.42 15.37 -19.45
C VAL A 31 -24.02 15.91 -18.15
N SER A 32 -25.27 15.57 -17.83
CA SER A 32 -25.93 16.04 -16.61
C SER A 32 -25.25 15.55 -15.32
N ARG A 33 -24.54 14.42 -15.37
CA ARG A 33 -23.73 13.92 -14.24
C ARG A 33 -22.36 14.61 -14.14
N VAL A 34 -21.72 14.87 -15.28
CA VAL A 34 -20.32 15.34 -15.34
C VAL A 34 -20.22 16.87 -15.30
N ILE A 35 -21.24 17.55 -15.80
CA ILE A 35 -21.29 19.00 -15.96
C ILE A 35 -22.52 19.52 -15.20
N PRO A 36 -22.37 19.89 -13.90
CA PRO A 36 -23.47 20.39 -13.08
C PRO A 36 -24.12 21.66 -13.61
N GLN A 37 -23.39 22.40 -14.44
CA GLN A 37 -23.81 23.66 -15.07
C GLN A 37 -24.58 23.43 -16.38
N ALA A 38 -24.81 22.17 -16.77
CA ALA A 38 -25.58 21.85 -17.97
C ALA A 38 -27.08 21.84 -17.64
N TRP A 39 -27.91 22.35 -18.56
CA TRP A 39 -29.36 22.29 -18.45
C TRP A 39 -29.96 21.61 -19.69
N TYR A 40 -31.22 21.17 -19.58
CA TYR A 40 -31.94 20.61 -20.70
C TYR A 40 -32.28 21.69 -21.72
N GLY A 41 -32.12 21.39 -23.01
CA GLY A 41 -32.52 22.27 -24.11
C GLY A 41 -34.03 22.23 -24.37
N ASP A 42 -34.42 22.50 -25.62
CA ASP A 42 -35.84 22.51 -26.04
C ASP A 42 -36.51 21.12 -26.03
N GLY A 43 -35.75 20.05 -25.78
CA GLY A 43 -36.25 18.68 -25.66
C GLY A 43 -35.50 17.86 -24.59
N PRO A 44 -36.10 16.74 -24.11
CA PRO A 44 -35.53 15.90 -23.04
C PRO A 44 -34.23 15.19 -23.46
N ASP A 45 -33.99 15.09 -24.76
CA ASP A 45 -32.81 14.45 -25.36
C ASP A 45 -31.75 15.47 -25.75
N GLU A 46 -31.84 16.70 -25.24
CA GLU A 46 -30.90 17.78 -25.51
C GLU A 46 -30.32 18.35 -24.20
N ALA A 47 -29.00 18.51 -24.15
CA ALA A 47 -28.31 19.21 -23.07
C ALA A 47 -27.52 20.39 -23.63
N ILE A 48 -27.66 21.53 -22.99
CA ILE A 48 -26.89 22.74 -23.28
C ILE A 48 -25.79 22.88 -22.23
N VAL A 49 -24.56 23.10 -22.69
CA VAL A 49 -23.37 23.23 -21.87
C VAL A 49 -22.68 24.57 -22.14
N PRO A 50 -22.46 25.42 -21.13
CA PRO A 50 -21.72 26.67 -21.30
C PRO A 50 -20.32 26.45 -21.88
N ASP A 51 -19.90 27.32 -22.79
CA ASP A 51 -18.56 27.29 -23.41
C ASP A 51 -17.48 27.85 -22.47
N THR A 52 -17.08 27.06 -21.48
CA THR A 52 -15.95 27.34 -20.59
C THR A 52 -14.81 26.36 -20.85
N GLU A 53 -13.56 26.73 -20.56
CA GLU A 53 -12.42 25.82 -20.74
C GLU A 53 -12.60 24.48 -20.00
N GLN A 54 -13.11 24.53 -18.76
CA GLN A 54 -13.41 23.34 -17.96
C GLN A 54 -14.49 22.46 -18.61
N ASN A 55 -15.55 23.06 -19.15
CA ASN A 55 -16.61 22.30 -19.81
C ASN A 55 -16.13 21.71 -21.14
N VAL A 56 -15.31 22.42 -21.91
CA VAL A 56 -14.69 21.91 -23.13
C VAL A 56 -13.76 20.72 -22.83
N GLN A 57 -13.02 20.75 -21.71
CA GLN A 57 -12.24 19.59 -21.22
C GLN A 57 -13.14 18.40 -20.91
N LYS A 58 -14.23 18.63 -20.20
CA LYS A 58 -15.20 17.58 -19.83
C LYS A 58 -15.90 16.99 -21.06
N ILE A 59 -16.33 17.81 -22.02
CA ILE A 59 -16.90 17.34 -23.29
C ILE A 59 -15.87 16.53 -24.08
N LYS A 60 -14.61 16.96 -24.12
CA LYS A 60 -13.52 16.21 -24.78
C LYS A 60 -13.33 14.85 -24.14
N TRP A 61 -13.33 14.81 -22.81
CA TRP A 61 -13.21 13.58 -22.06
C TRP A 61 -14.36 12.61 -22.35
N ILE A 62 -15.59 13.13 -22.51
CA ILE A 62 -16.75 12.33 -22.94
C ILE A 62 -16.50 11.77 -24.35
N LEU A 63 -16.06 12.62 -25.30
CA LEU A 63 -15.73 12.25 -26.68
C LEU A 63 -14.65 11.18 -26.81
N ASP A 64 -13.58 11.28 -26.00
CA ASP A 64 -12.44 10.34 -26.00
C ASP A 64 -12.87 8.91 -25.58
N ARG A 65 -14.02 8.77 -24.88
CA ARG A 65 -14.52 7.50 -24.33
C ARG A 65 -15.80 7.01 -24.99
N TYR A 66 -16.64 7.95 -25.42
CA TYR A 66 -17.93 7.71 -26.03
C TYR A 66 -18.00 8.54 -27.32
N PRO A 67 -17.83 7.92 -28.49
CA PRO A 67 -17.75 8.66 -29.73
C PRO A 67 -19.07 9.38 -30.01
N LEU A 68 -19.04 10.70 -29.95
CA LEU A 68 -20.12 11.59 -30.40
C LEU A 68 -19.83 12.05 -31.83
N LYS A 69 -20.90 12.21 -32.61
CA LYS A 69 -20.81 12.81 -33.94
C LYS A 69 -20.69 14.33 -33.80
N ILE A 70 -19.48 14.85 -34.01
CA ILE A 70 -19.21 16.28 -33.95
C ILE A 70 -19.73 16.93 -35.24
N LYS A 71 -20.78 17.75 -35.14
CA LYS A 71 -21.32 18.55 -36.25
C LYS A 71 -20.45 19.79 -36.49
N SER A 72 -20.13 20.53 -35.43
CA SER A 72 -19.34 21.76 -35.51
C SER A 72 -17.82 21.49 -35.43
N LYS A 73 -17.29 20.71 -36.38
CA LYS A 73 -15.90 20.20 -36.34
C LYS A 73 -14.86 21.31 -36.26
N SER A 74 -14.94 22.37 -37.07
CA SER A 74 -13.94 23.45 -37.10
C SER A 74 -13.85 24.19 -35.75
N THR A 75 -14.99 24.57 -35.17
CA THR A 75 -15.06 25.23 -33.87
C THR A 75 -14.55 24.33 -32.75
N TRP A 76 -14.92 23.04 -32.78
CA TRP A 76 -14.42 22.05 -31.82
C TRP A 76 -12.90 21.94 -31.87
N HIS A 77 -12.31 21.78 -33.07
CA HIS A 77 -10.86 21.69 -33.22
C HIS A 77 -10.14 22.98 -32.79
N ARG A 78 -10.74 24.16 -32.96
CA ARG A 78 -10.17 25.42 -32.48
C ARG A 78 -10.20 25.50 -30.95
N LYS A 79 -11.35 25.23 -30.33
CA LYS A 79 -11.55 25.32 -28.87
C LYS A 79 -10.75 24.25 -28.13
N ILE A 80 -10.63 23.05 -28.69
CA ILE A 80 -9.82 21.98 -28.09
C ILE A 80 -8.33 22.33 -28.12
N ARG A 81 -7.81 23.01 -29.15
CA ARG A 81 -6.38 23.35 -29.25
C ARG A 81 -5.89 24.25 -28.13
N HIS A 82 -6.71 25.20 -27.69
CA HIS A 82 -6.40 26.07 -26.55
C HIS A 82 -6.47 25.32 -25.20
N VAL A 83 -7.21 24.22 -25.16
CA VAL A 83 -7.47 23.40 -23.97
C VAL A 83 -6.53 22.18 -23.87
N VAL A 84 -5.94 21.75 -24.99
CA VAL A 84 -4.95 20.67 -25.00
C VAL A 84 -3.66 21.19 -24.36
N ILE A 85 -3.57 21.08 -23.04
CA ILE A 85 -2.27 20.78 -22.42
C ILE A 85 -1.80 19.51 -23.14
N PRO A 86 -0.64 19.52 -23.83
CA PRO A 86 -0.15 18.31 -24.46
C PRO A 86 -0.08 17.24 -23.38
N LYS A 87 -0.89 16.17 -23.50
CA LYS A 87 -0.76 15.01 -22.62
C LYS A 87 0.70 14.58 -22.73
N LYS A 88 1.44 14.69 -21.64
CA LYS A 88 2.86 14.34 -21.59
C LYS A 88 2.96 12.90 -22.08
N LYS A 89 3.53 12.69 -23.28
CA LYS A 89 3.66 11.34 -23.84
C LYS A 89 4.63 10.58 -22.95
N TRP A 90 4.10 9.62 -22.21
CA TRP A 90 4.92 8.79 -21.34
C TRP A 90 5.62 7.73 -22.18
N THR A 91 6.95 7.69 -22.08
CA THR A 91 7.73 6.61 -22.67
C THR A 91 7.27 5.29 -22.07
N ARG A 92 6.95 4.33 -22.95
CA ARG A 92 6.72 2.94 -22.55
C ARG A 92 8.07 2.36 -22.14
N ILE A 93 8.10 1.65 -21.02
CA ILE A 93 9.31 0.96 -20.60
C ILE A 93 9.46 -0.28 -21.47
N GLU A 94 10.51 -0.31 -22.28
CA GLU A 94 10.85 -1.46 -23.14
C GLU A 94 11.32 -2.66 -22.31
N LYS A 95 11.48 -3.81 -22.97
CA LYS A 95 11.96 -5.06 -22.35
C LYS A 95 13.22 -4.80 -21.50
N LEU A 96 13.16 -5.21 -20.24
CA LEU A 96 14.23 -5.01 -19.27
C LEU A 96 15.47 -5.83 -19.63
N ARG A 97 16.64 -5.24 -19.40
CA ARG A 97 17.96 -5.86 -19.57
C ARG A 97 18.64 -5.95 -18.19
N LYS A 98 19.74 -6.69 -18.12
CA LYS A 98 20.52 -6.85 -16.87
C LYS A 98 21.57 -5.74 -16.77
N ALA A 99 21.22 -4.59 -16.20
CA ALA A 99 22.15 -3.49 -15.98
C ALA A 99 23.24 -3.87 -14.95
N ASN A 100 24.42 -3.25 -15.06
CA ASN A 100 25.48 -3.35 -14.06
C ASN A 100 25.45 -2.10 -13.17
N PRO A 101 25.65 -2.24 -11.85
CA PRO A 101 25.76 -1.08 -10.97
C PRO A 101 27.06 -0.32 -11.26
N GLY A 102 27.05 0.99 -11.02
CA GLY A 102 28.24 1.84 -11.14
C GLY A 102 29.28 1.55 -10.05
N ASP A 103 30.51 2.00 -10.28
CA ASP A 103 31.69 1.70 -9.44
C ASP A 103 31.57 2.14 -7.96
N GLN A 104 30.64 3.07 -7.68
CA GLN A 104 30.35 3.52 -6.31
C GLN A 104 29.61 2.44 -5.49
N PHE A 105 28.97 1.48 -6.14
CA PHE A 105 28.26 0.39 -5.47
C PHE A 105 29.24 -0.70 -4.98
N ARG A 106 29.03 -1.21 -3.77
CA ARG A 106 29.77 -2.36 -3.21
C ARG A 106 28.93 -3.62 -3.34
N GLY A 107 29.51 -4.71 -3.84
CA GLY A 107 28.86 -6.01 -3.92
C GLY A 107 28.20 -6.32 -5.26
N THR A 108 27.51 -7.45 -5.33
CA THR A 108 26.94 -8.01 -6.56
C THR A 108 25.43 -8.09 -6.50
N LEU A 109 24.76 -7.65 -7.57
CA LEU A 109 23.31 -7.76 -7.71
C LEU A 109 22.90 -9.10 -8.32
N LEU A 110 21.79 -9.68 -7.85
CA LEU A 110 21.15 -10.82 -8.48
C LEU A 110 20.57 -10.44 -9.87
N ASN A 111 20.33 -11.43 -10.73
CA ASN A 111 19.84 -11.20 -12.09
C ASN A 111 18.57 -10.33 -12.14
N PHE A 112 17.56 -10.63 -11.31
CA PHE A 112 16.35 -9.83 -11.25
C PHE A 112 16.62 -8.43 -10.65
N GLN A 113 17.55 -8.29 -9.70
CA GLN A 113 17.92 -6.98 -9.16
C GLN A 113 18.58 -6.09 -10.22
N ARG A 114 19.35 -6.69 -11.14
CA ARG A 114 19.93 -6.00 -12.30
C ARG A 114 18.87 -5.52 -13.30
N GLU A 115 17.79 -6.28 -13.48
CA GLU A 115 16.62 -5.83 -14.25
C GLU A 115 15.86 -4.70 -13.54
N GLY A 116 15.78 -4.75 -12.21
CA GLY A 116 15.20 -3.68 -11.41
C GLY A 116 16.00 -2.37 -11.50
N LEU A 117 17.33 -2.48 -11.53
CA LEU A 117 18.22 -1.35 -11.80
C LEU A 117 17.98 -0.77 -13.21
N ASP A 118 17.90 -1.62 -14.24
CA ASP A 118 17.60 -1.18 -15.61
C ASP A 118 16.24 -0.48 -15.71
N PHE A 119 15.23 -0.99 -15.00
CA PHE A 119 13.92 -0.35 -14.89
C PHE A 119 13.99 1.05 -14.26
N LEU A 120 14.76 1.22 -13.19
CA LEU A 120 14.95 2.55 -12.57
C LEU A 120 15.67 3.52 -13.51
N LEU A 121 16.69 3.06 -14.24
CA LEU A 121 17.41 3.86 -15.24
C LEU A 121 16.49 4.30 -16.39
N LYS A 122 15.71 3.38 -16.98
CA LYS A 122 14.76 3.69 -18.06
C LYS A 122 13.61 4.59 -17.62
N SER A 123 13.23 4.49 -16.35
CA SER A 123 12.21 5.35 -15.74
C SER A 123 12.75 6.70 -15.27
N TYR A 124 14.04 6.99 -15.48
CA TYR A 124 14.72 8.17 -14.95
C TYR A 124 14.43 8.36 -13.45
N GLY A 125 14.49 7.29 -12.68
CA GLY A 125 14.28 7.30 -11.23
C GLY A 125 12.90 7.77 -10.77
N ASN A 126 11.89 7.85 -11.65
CA ASN A 126 10.52 8.26 -11.33
C ASN A 126 9.58 7.04 -11.38
N ALA A 127 9.76 6.14 -10.42
CA ALA A 127 9.16 4.81 -10.48
C ALA A 127 8.87 4.21 -9.10
N LEU A 128 8.01 3.19 -9.10
CA LEU A 128 7.59 2.38 -7.97
C LEU A 128 8.17 0.97 -8.12
N LEU A 129 9.11 0.61 -7.23
CA LEU A 129 9.50 -0.79 -7.04
C LEU A 129 8.50 -1.45 -6.10
N ALA A 130 7.54 -2.16 -6.68
CA ALA A 130 6.49 -2.92 -6.02
C ALA A 130 6.83 -4.43 -5.87
N ASP A 131 8.10 -4.81 -6.05
CA ASP A 131 8.57 -6.17 -5.81
C ASP A 131 8.16 -6.68 -4.42
N GLU A 132 7.88 -7.98 -4.32
CA GLU A 132 7.52 -8.61 -3.04
C GLU A 132 8.58 -8.33 -1.94
N MET A 133 8.16 -8.35 -0.69
CA MET A 133 9.05 -8.05 0.43
C MET A 133 10.22 -9.03 0.48
N GLY A 134 11.42 -8.56 0.79
CA GLY A 134 12.62 -9.41 0.85
C GLY A 134 13.39 -9.57 -0.46
N LEU A 135 12.91 -9.04 -1.59
CA LEU A 135 13.64 -9.07 -2.88
C LEU A 135 14.75 -7.99 -3.01
N GLY A 136 15.09 -7.29 -1.93
CA GLY A 136 16.22 -6.34 -1.91
C GLY A 136 15.95 -5.01 -2.62
N LYS A 137 14.74 -4.45 -2.47
CA LYS A 137 14.37 -3.11 -3.01
C LYS A 137 15.35 -2.01 -2.61
N THR A 138 15.75 -1.97 -1.33
CA THR A 138 16.75 -1.04 -0.79
C THR A 138 18.07 -1.13 -1.56
N VAL A 139 18.57 -2.35 -1.80
CA VAL A 139 19.83 -2.58 -2.53
C VAL A 139 19.73 -2.10 -3.98
N GLN A 140 18.60 -2.36 -4.65
CA GLN A 140 18.35 -1.87 -6.01
C GLN A 140 18.34 -0.33 -6.07
N THR A 141 17.74 0.34 -5.08
CA THR A 141 17.76 1.81 -4.99
C THR A 141 19.16 2.36 -4.74
N LEU A 142 19.93 1.76 -3.84
CA LEU A 142 21.32 2.17 -3.60
C LEU A 142 22.18 1.97 -4.85
N ALA A 143 21.98 0.86 -5.58
CA ALA A 143 22.62 0.64 -6.87
C ALA A 143 22.25 1.71 -7.90
N TYR A 144 20.98 2.15 -7.95
CA TYR A 144 20.57 3.27 -8.81
C TYR A 144 21.25 4.57 -8.41
N LEU A 145 21.27 4.91 -7.12
CA LEU A 145 21.95 6.12 -6.61
C LEU A 145 23.44 6.14 -6.95
N ALA A 146 24.09 4.97 -6.94
CA ALA A 146 25.50 4.81 -7.31
C ALA A 146 25.77 4.90 -8.83
N THR A 147 24.76 4.58 -9.66
CA THR A 147 24.91 4.47 -11.12
C THR A 147 24.56 5.76 -11.82
N GLU A 148 23.43 6.39 -11.44
CA GLU A 148 22.93 7.59 -12.08
C GLU A 148 23.73 8.83 -11.67
N LYS A 149 23.91 9.77 -12.60
CA LYS A 149 24.65 11.01 -12.35
C LYS A 149 23.74 12.02 -11.63
N GLN A 150 24.35 12.78 -10.71
CA GLN A 150 23.68 13.87 -9.98
C GLN A 150 22.49 13.43 -9.10
N THR A 151 22.57 12.24 -8.50
CA THR A 151 21.53 11.70 -7.60
C THR A 151 21.59 12.30 -6.19
N PHE A 152 22.73 12.85 -5.77
CA PHE A 152 22.94 13.44 -4.45
C PHE A 152 22.76 14.97 -4.45
N PRO A 153 22.26 15.57 -3.34
CA PRO A 153 21.85 14.90 -2.11
C PRO A 153 20.54 14.12 -2.23
N ALA A 154 20.44 12.99 -1.54
CA ALA A 154 19.27 12.12 -1.54
C ALA A 154 18.53 12.18 -0.19
N LEU A 155 17.21 12.32 -0.22
CA LEU A 155 16.35 12.23 0.96
C LEU A 155 15.62 10.89 0.97
N VAL A 156 15.92 10.07 1.99
CA VAL A 156 15.22 8.82 2.28
C VAL A 156 14.18 9.08 3.35
N VAL A 157 12.92 8.87 2.99
CA VAL A 157 11.77 8.90 3.90
C VAL A 157 11.35 7.47 4.17
N ALA A 158 11.38 7.03 5.43
CA ALA A 158 11.06 5.65 5.78
C ALA A 158 10.34 5.53 7.15
N PRO A 159 9.71 4.38 7.46
CA PRO A 159 9.21 4.10 8.81
C PRO A 159 10.32 4.19 9.88
N LEU A 160 9.95 4.55 11.11
CA LEU A 160 10.90 4.80 12.21
C LEU A 160 11.83 3.60 12.45
N VAL A 161 11.27 2.40 12.41
CA VAL A 161 12.00 1.14 12.68
C VAL A 161 12.97 0.73 11.57
N THR A 162 12.87 1.30 10.35
CA THR A 162 13.78 0.96 9.25
C THR A 162 14.89 1.99 9.05
N LEU A 163 14.88 3.12 9.76
CA LEU A 163 15.90 4.18 9.59
C LEU A 163 17.33 3.67 9.87
N ASN A 164 17.52 2.95 10.98
CA ASN A 164 18.82 2.36 11.31
C ASN A 164 19.22 1.27 10.31
N ASN A 165 18.24 0.56 9.75
CA ASN A 165 18.51 -0.41 8.68
C ASN A 165 19.04 0.29 7.43
N TRP A 166 18.39 1.38 7.02
CA TRP A 166 18.86 2.20 5.89
C TRP A 166 20.30 2.69 6.07
N GLN A 167 20.65 3.18 7.26
CA GLN A 167 22.02 3.60 7.54
C GLN A 167 23.03 2.46 7.37
N ARG A 168 22.75 1.28 7.94
CA ARG A 168 23.61 0.09 7.81
C ARG A 168 23.75 -0.35 6.36
N GLU A 169 22.67 -0.34 5.59
CA GLU A 169 22.69 -0.74 4.18
C GLU A 169 23.45 0.28 3.31
N ILE A 170 23.37 1.57 3.63
CA ILE A 170 24.16 2.62 2.98
C ILE A 170 25.66 2.38 3.20
N GLU A 171 26.09 2.13 4.44
CA GLU A 171 27.49 1.87 4.78
C GLU A 171 28.00 0.58 4.12
N LYS A 172 27.15 -0.44 4.04
CA LYS A 172 27.48 -1.73 3.42
C LYS A 172 27.60 -1.66 1.90
N PHE A 173 26.66 -0.98 1.23
CA PHE A 173 26.50 -1.05 -0.23
C PHE A 173 27.02 0.17 -1.00
N LEU A 174 27.38 1.29 -0.36
CA LEU A 174 27.88 2.48 -1.03
C LEU A 174 29.31 2.85 -0.60
N LYS A 175 30.17 3.16 -1.59
CA LYS A 175 31.46 3.83 -1.41
C LYS A 175 31.27 5.34 -1.37
N LYS A 176 32.17 6.03 -0.68
CA LYS A 176 32.28 7.49 -0.72
C LYS A 176 32.76 7.93 -2.10
N LYS A 177 32.05 8.90 -2.68
CA LYS A 177 32.47 9.61 -3.87
C LYS A 177 32.98 10.98 -3.47
N SER A 178 34.24 11.26 -3.76
CA SER A 178 34.83 12.58 -3.53
C SER A 178 34.17 13.62 -4.44
N ARG A 179 34.28 14.90 -4.07
CA ARG A 179 33.75 16.03 -4.85
C ARG A 179 34.31 16.12 -6.28
N ASN A 180 35.51 15.57 -6.51
CA ASN A 180 36.13 15.46 -7.83
C ASN A 180 35.71 14.20 -8.62
N GLY A 181 34.72 13.46 -8.12
CA GLY A 181 34.19 12.25 -8.77
C GLY A 181 34.99 10.97 -8.50
N ARG A 182 36.14 11.04 -7.80
CA ARG A 182 36.94 9.87 -7.45
C ARG A 182 36.29 9.05 -6.35
N ILE A 183 36.34 7.73 -6.49
CA ILE A 183 35.81 6.80 -5.49
C ILE A 183 36.88 6.52 -4.45
N VAL A 184 36.52 6.68 -3.19
CA VAL A 184 37.39 6.34 -2.06
C VAL A 184 37.04 4.91 -1.63
N GLN A 185 37.98 3.98 -1.79
CA GLN A 185 37.74 2.54 -1.58
C GLN A 185 37.17 2.24 -0.18
N ASP A 186 37.75 2.86 0.86
CA ASP A 186 37.38 2.61 2.26
C ASP A 186 36.48 3.69 2.90
N GLY A 187 36.03 4.66 2.11
CA GLY A 187 35.15 5.72 2.61
C GLY A 187 33.68 5.32 2.55
N ASN A 188 32.89 5.76 3.54
CA ASN A 188 31.42 5.72 3.47
C ASN A 188 30.87 7.11 3.07
N PRO A 189 29.76 7.17 2.32
CA PRO A 189 29.08 8.44 2.06
C PRO A 189 28.59 9.06 3.37
N SER A 190 28.53 10.39 3.40
CA SER A 190 28.05 11.11 4.57
C SER A 190 26.52 10.94 4.67
N SER A 191 26.04 10.44 5.81
CA SER A 191 24.60 10.28 6.05
C SER A 191 24.20 10.80 7.43
N VAL A 192 22.98 11.32 7.55
CA VAL A 192 22.45 11.85 8.81
C VAL A 192 21.03 11.33 9.08
N LEU A 193 20.80 10.91 10.32
CA LEU A 193 19.49 10.53 10.84
C LEU A 193 18.80 11.73 11.48
N ILE A 194 17.66 12.15 10.92
CA ILE A 194 16.85 13.22 11.47
C ILE A 194 15.85 12.62 12.45
N ARG A 195 16.14 12.79 13.75
CA ARG A 195 15.32 12.24 14.86
C ARG A 195 14.50 13.30 15.61
N THR A 196 14.82 14.58 15.45
CA THR A 196 14.11 15.67 16.15
C THR A 196 13.14 16.38 15.22
N GLY A 197 12.15 17.06 15.80
CA GLY A 197 11.15 17.86 15.08
C GLY A 197 11.41 19.38 15.08
N ARG A 198 12.47 19.86 15.78
CA ARG A 198 12.89 21.28 15.82
C ARG A 198 13.71 21.72 14.60
N CYS A 199 13.24 22.68 13.82
CA CYS A 199 13.99 23.18 12.66
C CYS A 199 15.38 23.67 13.07
N GLN A 200 16.41 23.19 12.39
CA GLN A 200 17.81 23.56 12.62
C GLN A 200 18.58 23.38 11.32
N ASP A 201 19.79 23.96 11.23
CA ASP A 201 20.66 23.66 10.11
C ASP A 201 21.04 22.16 10.14
N LEU A 202 20.77 21.47 9.04
CA LEU A 202 21.01 20.04 8.88
C LEU A 202 22.41 19.77 8.31
N GLY A 203 23.20 20.80 7.99
CA GLY A 203 24.52 20.65 7.39
C GLY A 203 24.46 20.12 5.96
N LYS A 204 25.62 19.70 5.42
CA LYS A 204 25.74 19.15 4.07
C LYS A 204 26.15 17.68 4.11
N TYR A 205 25.19 16.81 3.84
CA TYR A 205 25.35 15.36 3.75
C TYR A 205 24.95 14.86 2.37
N ASP A 206 25.45 13.69 1.99
CA ASP A 206 25.07 13.01 0.75
C ASP A 206 23.66 12.42 0.90
N LEU A 207 23.36 11.81 2.05
CA LEU A 207 22.05 11.23 2.35
C LEU A 207 21.43 11.77 3.64
N TYR A 208 20.15 12.12 3.57
CA TYR A 208 19.33 12.48 4.73
C TYR A 208 18.29 11.39 4.93
N ILE A 209 18.15 10.89 6.15
CA ILE A 209 17.22 9.81 6.48
C ILE A 209 16.25 10.33 7.54
N ILE A 210 14.96 10.32 7.24
CA ILE A 210 13.92 10.90 8.10
C ILE A 210 12.67 10.01 8.16
N ASN A 211 11.98 10.07 9.29
CA ASN A 211 10.68 9.45 9.45
C ASN A 211 9.53 10.30 8.87
N TYR A 212 8.51 9.63 8.33
CA TYR A 212 7.29 10.28 7.81
C TYR A 212 6.62 11.27 8.76
N ASP A 213 6.58 11.00 10.07
CA ASP A 213 5.91 11.87 11.07
C ASP A 213 6.65 13.19 11.31
N LEU A 214 7.95 13.24 10.99
CA LEU A 214 8.76 14.45 11.18
C LEU A 214 8.74 15.37 9.95
N LEU A 215 8.39 14.86 8.77
CA LEU A 215 8.45 15.61 7.51
C LEU A 215 7.73 16.95 7.55
N TYR A 216 6.51 16.99 8.07
CA TYR A 216 5.71 18.21 8.09
C TYR A 216 6.37 19.30 8.96
N LYS A 217 6.96 18.91 10.10
CA LYS A 217 7.68 19.82 11.00
C LYS A 217 9.03 20.26 10.44
N ARG A 218 9.57 19.48 9.50
CA ARG A 218 10.89 19.62 8.88
C ARG A 218 10.82 20.10 7.43
N LEU A 219 9.68 20.64 7.00
CA LEU A 219 9.50 20.95 5.60
C LEU A 219 10.40 22.12 5.16
N GLU A 220 10.52 23.14 6.01
CA GLU A 220 11.25 24.37 5.71
C GLU A 220 12.76 24.15 5.59
N ASP A 221 13.37 23.39 6.50
CA ASP A 221 14.79 23.07 6.47
C ASP A 221 15.11 22.05 5.36
N LEU A 222 14.27 21.04 5.15
CA LEU A 222 14.47 20.09 4.04
C LEU A 222 14.39 20.77 2.66
N SER A 223 13.51 21.76 2.49
CA SER A 223 13.35 22.47 1.22
C SER A 223 14.60 23.27 0.82
N LYS A 224 15.45 23.65 1.79
CA LYS A 224 16.68 24.40 1.56
C LYS A 224 17.86 23.52 1.12
N LEU A 225 17.76 22.19 1.24
CA LEU A 225 18.88 21.26 1.01
C LEU A 225 19.18 20.97 -0.48
N ASN A 226 18.42 21.54 -1.42
CA ASN A 226 18.58 21.31 -2.87
C ASN A 226 18.62 19.82 -3.24
N ILE A 227 17.77 19.02 -2.60
CA ILE A 227 17.67 17.55 -2.75
C ILE A 227 17.44 17.21 -4.22
N LYS A 228 18.16 16.20 -4.73
CA LYS A 228 18.04 15.73 -6.12
C LYS A 228 17.18 14.48 -6.24
N THR A 229 17.28 13.58 -5.26
CA THR A 229 16.53 12.32 -5.24
C THR A 229 15.68 12.22 -3.99
N LEU A 230 14.40 11.92 -4.16
CA LEU A 230 13.49 11.57 -3.10
C LEU A 230 13.21 10.07 -3.14
N VAL A 231 13.53 9.36 -2.06
CA VAL A 231 13.22 7.94 -1.89
C VAL A 231 12.16 7.82 -0.80
N CYS A 232 11.06 7.15 -1.11
CA CYS A 232 9.96 6.88 -0.17
C CYS A 232 9.86 5.37 0.06
N ASP A 233 10.34 4.91 1.21
CA ASP A 233 10.25 3.52 1.64
C ASP A 233 8.92 3.23 2.34
N GLU A 234 8.34 2.06 2.09
CA GLU A 234 6.95 1.72 2.47
C GLU A 234 5.95 2.83 2.06
N VAL A 235 5.98 3.19 0.77
CA VAL A 235 5.26 4.35 0.20
C VAL A 235 3.74 4.33 0.42
N GLN A 236 3.15 3.18 0.79
CA GLN A 236 1.77 3.09 1.28
C GLN A 236 1.44 4.03 2.45
N HIS A 237 2.43 4.56 3.18
CA HIS A 237 2.21 5.58 4.20
C HIS A 237 1.63 6.87 3.61
N LEU A 238 1.75 7.04 2.29
CA LEU A 238 1.26 8.18 1.50
C LEU A 238 -0.03 7.88 0.74
N ARG A 239 -0.72 6.76 1.05
CA ARG A 239 -1.95 6.33 0.38
C ARG A 239 -3.17 7.26 0.51
N SER A 240 -3.07 8.30 1.33
CA SER A 240 -4.19 9.21 1.59
C SER A 240 -3.78 10.67 1.40
N LYS A 241 -4.41 11.31 0.42
CA LYS A 241 -4.18 12.71 0.04
C LYS A 241 -4.51 13.74 1.14
N SER A 242 -5.36 13.37 2.08
CA SER A 242 -5.78 14.23 3.20
C SER A 242 -4.77 14.33 4.35
N THR A 243 -3.67 13.59 4.29
CA THR A 243 -2.71 13.52 5.40
C THR A 243 -1.62 14.59 5.28
N LYS A 244 -1.20 15.15 6.42
CA LYS A 244 -0.04 16.06 6.48
C LYS A 244 1.24 15.44 5.94
N LYS A 245 1.40 14.12 6.08
CA LYS A 245 2.52 13.34 5.54
C LYS A 245 2.55 13.42 4.01
N TYR A 246 1.41 13.14 3.37
CA TYR A 246 1.26 13.25 1.92
C TYR A 246 1.56 14.67 1.44
N GLU A 247 0.95 15.67 2.07
CA GLU A 247 1.13 17.07 1.70
C GLU A 247 2.62 17.48 1.74
N ALA A 248 3.33 17.12 2.81
CA ALA A 248 4.74 17.43 2.96
C ALA A 248 5.60 16.76 1.87
N VAL A 249 5.39 15.46 1.61
CA VAL A 249 6.12 14.75 0.53
C VAL A 249 5.79 15.34 -0.83
N LYS A 250 4.53 15.67 -1.10
CA LYS A 250 4.11 16.26 -2.38
C LYS A 250 4.79 17.61 -2.62
N LYS A 251 4.90 18.46 -1.60
CA LYS A 251 5.62 19.74 -1.68
C LYS A 251 7.12 19.53 -1.96
N LEU A 252 7.77 18.62 -1.24
CA LEU A 252 9.18 18.29 -1.48
C LEU A 252 9.40 17.71 -2.89
N ALA A 253 8.53 16.81 -3.32
CA ALA A 253 8.59 16.21 -4.65
C ALA A 253 8.40 17.23 -5.78
N ALA A 254 7.71 18.34 -5.51
CA ALA A 254 7.46 19.42 -6.48
C ALA A 254 8.61 20.42 -6.60
N LEU A 255 9.62 20.36 -5.74
CA LEU A 255 10.80 21.24 -5.84
C LEU A 255 11.53 20.98 -7.17
N GLU A 256 11.93 22.06 -7.85
CA GLU A 256 12.68 21.98 -9.13
C GLU A 256 14.01 21.23 -9.01
N SER A 257 14.58 21.24 -7.80
CA SER A 257 15.79 20.50 -7.47
C SER A 257 15.61 18.98 -7.56
N VAL A 258 14.40 18.47 -7.26
CA VAL A 258 14.09 17.05 -7.19
C VAL A 258 13.78 16.52 -8.58
N LYS A 259 14.74 15.78 -9.14
CA LYS A 259 14.64 15.17 -10.47
C LYS A 259 14.14 13.72 -10.43
N TYR A 260 14.43 13.02 -9.33
CA TYR A 260 14.22 11.59 -9.18
C TYR A 260 13.32 11.30 -7.98
N ARG A 261 12.29 10.46 -8.17
CA ARG A 261 11.28 10.10 -7.16
C ARG A 261 11.05 8.59 -7.17
N ILE A 262 11.66 7.90 -6.21
CA ILE A 262 11.64 6.44 -6.13
C ILE A 262 10.73 6.02 -4.98
N GLY A 263 9.69 5.26 -5.30
CA GLY A 263 8.81 4.63 -4.31
C GLY A 263 9.20 3.16 -4.11
N LEU A 264 9.23 2.72 -2.86
CA LEU A 264 9.46 1.32 -2.51
C LEU A 264 8.28 0.82 -1.69
N SER A 265 7.73 -0.33 -2.07
CA SER A 265 6.74 -1.03 -1.26
C SER A 265 6.65 -2.49 -1.65
N GLY A 266 6.38 -3.38 -0.70
CA GLY A 266 5.93 -4.75 -1.03
C GLY A 266 4.43 -4.83 -1.33
N THR A 267 3.67 -3.84 -0.86
CA THR A 267 2.20 -3.81 -0.90
C THR A 267 1.75 -2.34 -1.04
N PRO A 268 1.85 -1.76 -2.24
CA PRO A 268 1.54 -0.34 -2.44
C PRO A 268 0.06 -0.01 -2.21
N ILE A 269 -0.81 -1.02 -2.28
CA ILE A 269 -2.24 -0.92 -2.01
C ILE A 269 -2.55 -1.71 -0.72
N TYR A 270 -3.19 -1.07 0.28
CA TYR A 270 -3.51 -1.69 1.57
C TYR A 270 -4.96 -2.17 1.65
N ASN A 271 -5.88 -1.38 1.12
CA ASN A 271 -7.31 -1.63 1.26
C ASN A 271 -8.07 -1.57 -0.05
N ARG A 272 -7.77 -0.58 -0.91
CA ARG A 272 -8.58 -0.27 -2.10
C ARG A 272 -7.69 0.21 -3.23
N GLY A 273 -8.04 -0.13 -4.46
CA GLY A 273 -7.24 0.22 -5.63
C GLY A 273 -6.96 1.72 -5.79
N SER A 274 -7.89 2.58 -5.35
CA SER A 274 -7.75 4.04 -5.40
C SER A 274 -6.60 4.61 -4.55
N GLU A 275 -6.10 3.84 -3.58
CA GLU A 275 -4.95 4.19 -2.74
C GLU A 275 -3.64 4.31 -3.55
N ILE A 276 -3.59 3.78 -4.78
CA ILE A 276 -2.43 3.90 -5.66
C ILE A 276 -2.27 5.30 -6.27
N TRP A 277 -3.37 6.03 -6.47
CA TRP A 277 -3.35 7.34 -7.11
C TRP A 277 -2.42 8.34 -6.43
N PRO A 278 -2.50 8.59 -5.10
CA PRO A 278 -1.62 9.56 -4.46
C PRO A 278 -0.13 9.16 -4.57
N ILE A 279 0.17 7.87 -4.53
CA ILE A 279 1.54 7.37 -4.69
C ILE A 279 2.05 7.72 -6.10
N VAL A 280 1.27 7.42 -7.13
CA VAL A 280 1.63 7.72 -8.52
C VAL A 280 1.71 9.23 -8.76
N ASP A 281 0.84 10.02 -8.15
CA ASP A 281 0.86 11.48 -8.27
C ASP A 281 2.13 12.11 -7.67
N ILE A 282 2.75 11.47 -6.67
CA ILE A 282 4.08 11.87 -6.18
C ILE A 282 5.16 11.45 -7.17
N LEU A 283 5.19 10.16 -7.56
CA LEU A 283 6.31 9.60 -8.33
C LEU A 283 6.34 10.11 -9.77
N ARG A 284 5.18 10.15 -10.43
CA ARG A 284 5.01 10.55 -11.83
C ARG A 284 3.76 11.44 -11.97
N PRO A 285 3.83 12.71 -11.51
CA PRO A 285 2.69 13.64 -11.54
C PRO A 285 2.05 13.73 -12.92
N GLY A 286 0.72 13.65 -12.97
CA GLY A 286 -0.08 13.71 -14.20
C GLY A 286 -0.20 12.41 -14.99
N LEU A 287 0.42 11.29 -14.56
CA LEU A 287 0.26 10.00 -15.25
C LEU A 287 -1.20 9.53 -15.26
N LEU A 288 -1.86 9.59 -14.10
CA LEU A 288 -3.27 9.18 -13.94
C LEU A 288 -4.25 10.36 -14.02
N GLY A 289 -3.80 11.53 -14.45
CA GLY A 289 -4.59 12.76 -14.40
C GLY A 289 -4.83 13.27 -12.98
N THR A 290 -5.80 14.16 -12.83
CA THR A 290 -6.28 14.61 -11.52
C THR A 290 -7.00 13.48 -10.78
N PHE A 291 -7.23 13.64 -9.48
CA PHE A 291 -7.93 12.60 -8.70
C PHE A 291 -9.37 12.39 -9.20
N ASP A 292 -10.02 13.47 -9.64
CA ASP A 292 -11.39 13.41 -10.13
C ASP A 292 -11.44 12.69 -11.48
N GLU A 293 -10.54 13.01 -12.41
CA GLU A 293 -10.40 12.29 -13.69
C GLU A 293 -10.09 10.80 -13.50
N PHE A 294 -9.24 10.47 -12.52
CA PHE A 294 -8.94 9.10 -12.13
C PHE A 294 -10.19 8.39 -11.60
N CYS A 295 -10.93 9.04 -10.71
CA CYS A 295 -12.15 8.48 -10.15
C CYS A 295 -13.19 8.24 -11.24
N GLU A 296 -13.39 9.19 -12.15
CA GLU A 296 -14.34 9.04 -13.24
C GLU A 296 -13.92 7.99 -14.28
N TYR A 297 -12.64 7.59 -14.37
CA TYR A 297 -12.20 6.52 -15.28
C TYR A 297 -12.22 5.14 -14.69
N PHE A 298 -11.59 5.02 -13.52
CA PHE A 298 -11.28 3.74 -12.93
C PHE A 298 -12.24 3.40 -11.82
N CYS A 299 -12.89 4.39 -11.21
CA CYS A 299 -13.65 4.20 -9.99
C CYS A 299 -15.15 4.49 -10.15
N TYR A 300 -15.90 4.06 -9.15
CA TYR A 300 -17.13 4.72 -8.74
C TYR A 300 -16.93 5.24 -7.31
N VAL A 301 -17.62 6.32 -6.96
CA VAL A 301 -17.63 6.86 -5.60
C VAL A 301 -18.87 6.33 -4.91
N ASN A 302 -18.69 5.59 -3.81
CA ASN A 302 -19.83 5.11 -3.04
C ASN A 302 -20.48 6.22 -2.21
N GLU A 303 -21.63 5.94 -1.61
CA GLU A 303 -22.38 6.87 -0.74
C GLU A 303 -21.56 7.44 0.42
N LYS A 304 -20.48 6.75 0.82
CA LYS A 304 -19.55 7.15 1.88
C LYS A 304 -18.37 7.98 1.36
N GLY A 305 -18.42 8.45 0.10
CA GLY A 305 -17.37 9.26 -0.53
C GLY A 305 -16.08 8.50 -0.85
N LYS A 306 -16.10 7.16 -0.84
CA LYS A 306 -14.91 6.33 -1.11
C LYS A 306 -14.88 5.93 -2.58
N ALA A 307 -13.76 6.21 -3.24
CA ALA A 307 -13.47 5.75 -4.59
C ALA A 307 -13.11 4.26 -4.58
N ILE A 308 -13.87 3.45 -5.32
CA ILE A 308 -13.68 2.00 -5.46
C ILE A 308 -13.43 1.71 -6.94
N VAL A 309 -12.37 0.96 -7.24
CA VAL A 309 -12.02 0.64 -8.63
C VAL A 309 -13.04 -0.36 -9.19
N LEU A 310 -13.64 0.00 -10.34
CA LEU A 310 -14.57 -0.83 -11.07
C LEU A 310 -13.88 -2.13 -11.50
N GLU A 311 -14.57 -3.26 -11.33
CA GLU A 311 -14.00 -4.59 -11.59
C GLU A 311 -13.42 -4.73 -13.01
N ASN A 312 -14.17 -4.29 -14.02
CA ASN A 312 -13.74 -4.29 -15.42
C ASN A 312 -12.60 -3.32 -15.74
N LYS A 313 -12.22 -2.44 -14.80
CA LYS A 313 -11.13 -1.47 -14.94
C LYS A 313 -9.88 -1.84 -14.13
N ARG A 314 -9.95 -2.83 -13.25
CA ARG A 314 -8.81 -3.25 -12.39
C ARG A 314 -7.60 -3.67 -13.22
N ALA A 315 -7.79 -4.55 -14.20
CA ALA A 315 -6.72 -5.01 -15.08
C ALA A 315 -6.11 -3.88 -15.93
N SER A 316 -6.96 -2.99 -16.46
CA SER A 316 -6.51 -1.82 -17.24
C SER A 316 -5.69 -0.84 -16.40
N LEU A 317 -6.09 -0.61 -15.14
CA LEU A 317 -5.30 0.18 -14.20
C LEU A 317 -3.94 -0.48 -13.95
N GLY A 318 -3.93 -1.79 -13.68
CA GLY A 318 -2.70 -2.56 -13.50
C GLY A 318 -1.74 -2.47 -14.69
N GLU A 319 -2.26 -2.56 -15.91
CA GLU A 319 -1.46 -2.41 -17.13
C GLU A 319 -0.83 -1.01 -17.25
N GLU A 320 -1.61 0.05 -17.02
CA GLU A 320 -1.12 1.43 -17.06
C GLU A 320 0.01 1.66 -16.04
N LEU A 321 -0.16 1.10 -14.83
CA LEU A 321 0.87 1.13 -13.79
C LEU A 321 2.14 0.40 -14.24
N ARG A 322 2.04 -0.86 -14.67
CA ARG A 322 3.21 -1.67 -15.08
C ARG A 322 3.96 -1.09 -16.26
N LYS A 323 3.24 -0.49 -17.20
CA LYS A 323 3.80 0.07 -18.43
C LYS A 323 4.65 1.33 -18.19
N HIS A 324 4.29 2.13 -17.18
CA HIS A 324 4.81 3.48 -17.04
C HIS A 324 5.46 3.80 -15.69
N VAL A 325 5.14 3.12 -14.60
CA VAL A 325 5.64 3.54 -13.28
C VAL A 325 5.99 2.39 -12.34
N MET A 326 5.42 1.20 -12.51
CA MET A 326 5.52 0.13 -11.52
C MET A 326 6.27 -1.09 -12.03
N LEU A 327 7.25 -1.58 -11.27
CA LEU A 327 7.83 -2.91 -11.44
C LEU A 327 7.36 -3.80 -10.30
N ARG A 328 6.73 -4.93 -10.63
CA ARG A 328 6.15 -5.87 -9.68
C ARG A 328 6.56 -7.30 -10.06
N ARG A 329 7.21 -8.01 -9.14
CA ARG A 329 7.57 -9.42 -9.26
C ARG A 329 7.25 -10.17 -7.96
N LYS A 330 6.77 -11.41 -8.08
CA LYS A 330 6.58 -12.31 -6.93
C LYS A 330 7.86 -13.06 -6.61
N LYS A 331 8.02 -13.50 -5.36
CA LYS A 331 9.14 -14.38 -4.97
C LYS A 331 9.12 -15.67 -5.77
N SER A 332 7.94 -16.26 -6.01
CA SER A 332 7.79 -17.48 -6.80
C SER A 332 8.31 -17.32 -8.24
N ASP A 333 8.23 -16.12 -8.81
CA ASP A 333 8.72 -15.83 -10.16
C ASP A 333 10.26 -15.79 -10.23
N VAL A 334 10.92 -15.33 -9.16
CA VAL A 334 12.37 -15.04 -9.17
C VAL A 334 13.22 -15.96 -8.29
N LEU A 335 12.63 -16.60 -7.29
CA LEU A 335 13.28 -17.47 -6.30
C LEU A 335 12.59 -18.84 -6.30
N LYS A 336 12.87 -19.66 -7.32
CA LYS A 336 12.27 -20.99 -7.50
C LYS A 336 12.59 -21.98 -6.36
N GLU A 337 13.65 -21.74 -5.60
CA GLU A 337 14.06 -22.58 -4.47
C GLU A 337 13.23 -22.35 -3.20
N LEU A 338 12.48 -21.24 -3.13
CA LEU A 338 11.69 -20.90 -1.96
C LEU A 338 10.33 -21.60 -2.03
N LYS A 339 10.06 -22.49 -1.07
CA LYS A 339 8.77 -23.19 -0.97
C LYS A 339 7.62 -22.20 -0.79
N GLU A 340 6.44 -22.56 -1.29
CA GLU A 340 5.25 -21.70 -1.23
C GLU A 340 4.73 -21.50 0.21
N LYS A 341 3.89 -20.47 0.38
CA LYS A 341 3.10 -20.25 1.59
C LYS A 341 1.75 -20.93 1.42
N VAL A 342 1.24 -21.54 2.49
CA VAL A 342 -0.13 -22.09 2.51
C VAL A 342 -0.95 -21.32 3.54
N ARG A 343 -2.16 -20.90 3.15
CA ARG A 343 -3.06 -20.11 3.98
C ARG A 343 -4.31 -20.92 4.33
N TYR A 344 -4.68 -20.93 5.59
CA TYR A 344 -5.85 -21.63 6.12
C TYR A 344 -6.77 -20.65 6.82
N LYS A 345 -8.07 -20.77 6.57
CA LYS A 345 -9.10 -20.18 7.41
C LYS A 345 -9.54 -21.25 8.38
N GLU A 346 -9.19 -21.06 9.64
CA GLU A 346 -9.54 -22.01 10.70
C GLU A 346 -10.70 -21.42 11.49
N PHE A 347 -11.82 -22.12 11.50
CA PHE A 347 -12.98 -21.74 12.30
C PHE A 347 -12.81 -22.34 13.68
N ILE A 348 -12.82 -21.49 14.70
CA ILE A 348 -12.68 -21.88 16.10
C ILE A 348 -13.90 -21.43 16.88
N ASP A 349 -14.17 -22.13 17.98
CA ASP A 349 -15.25 -21.77 18.89
C ASP A 349 -14.96 -20.42 19.58
N SER A 350 -16.02 -19.81 20.09
CA SER A 350 -15.97 -18.56 20.84
C SER A 350 -17.01 -18.54 21.95
N ASP A 351 -16.74 -17.81 23.04
CA ASP A 351 -17.72 -17.55 24.07
C ASP A 351 -18.76 -16.52 23.57
N ILE A 352 -19.79 -17.05 22.92
CA ILE A 352 -20.89 -16.28 22.31
C ILE A 352 -21.68 -15.51 23.37
N ASN A 353 -21.83 -16.07 24.58
CA ASN A 353 -22.56 -15.41 25.67
C ASN A 353 -21.81 -14.18 26.16
N TYR A 354 -20.49 -14.31 26.37
CA TYR A 354 -19.62 -13.17 26.68
C TYR A 354 -19.67 -12.13 25.56
N TYR A 355 -19.56 -12.56 24.30
CA TYR A 355 -19.56 -11.66 23.15
C TYR A 355 -20.84 -10.83 23.05
N HIS A 356 -22.02 -11.47 23.14
CA HIS A 356 -23.30 -10.76 23.12
C HIS A 356 -23.48 -9.82 24.32
N GLY A 357 -23.05 -10.26 25.52
CA GLY A 357 -23.10 -9.41 26.71
C GLY A 357 -22.24 -8.14 26.58
N GLU A 358 -21.07 -8.23 25.95
CA GLU A 358 -20.23 -7.05 25.66
C GLU A 358 -20.79 -6.21 24.52
N LEU A 359 -21.35 -6.82 23.47
CA LEU A 359 -22.03 -6.11 22.39
C LEU A 359 -23.16 -5.21 22.91
N ASP A 360 -23.99 -5.71 23.82
CA ASP A 360 -25.08 -4.93 24.42
C ASP A 360 -24.58 -3.72 25.22
N LYS A 361 -23.44 -3.85 25.88
CA LYS A 361 -22.79 -2.73 26.58
C LYS A 361 -22.25 -1.70 25.58
N ILE A 362 -21.61 -2.16 24.50
CA ILE A 362 -21.08 -1.31 23.44
C ILE A 362 -22.20 -0.54 22.75
N TRP A 363 -23.32 -1.20 22.42
CA TRP A 363 -24.46 -0.56 21.79
C TRP A 363 -25.12 0.48 22.66
N ARG A 364 -25.36 0.19 23.96
CA ARG A 364 -25.90 1.19 24.90
C ARG A 364 -25.01 2.42 24.98
N ARG A 365 -23.71 2.23 25.14
CA ARG A 365 -22.74 3.33 25.17
C ARG A 365 -22.72 4.11 23.85
N LEU A 366 -22.77 3.43 22.71
CA LEU A 366 -22.82 4.08 21.40
C LEU A 366 -24.07 4.94 21.25
N GLN A 367 -25.24 4.44 21.66
CA GLN A 367 -26.50 5.20 21.61
C GLN A 367 -26.43 6.46 22.48
N GLU A 368 -25.87 6.37 23.69
CA GLU A 368 -25.66 7.52 24.56
C GLU A 368 -24.69 8.54 23.94
N GLU A 369 -23.54 8.07 23.44
CA GLU A 369 -22.55 8.94 22.77
C GLU A 369 -23.15 9.60 21.52
N GLN A 370 -24.00 8.91 20.75
CA GLN A 370 -24.66 9.47 19.57
C GLN A 370 -25.72 10.53 19.90
N LYS A 371 -26.41 10.41 21.05
CA LYS A 371 -27.36 11.43 21.53
C LYS A 371 -26.64 12.73 21.91
N ILE A 372 -25.45 12.61 22.50
CA ILE A 372 -24.65 13.76 22.95
C ILE A 372 -23.86 14.40 21.78
N ALA A 373 -23.52 13.61 20.76
CA ALA A 373 -22.69 14.06 19.65
C ALA A 373 -23.36 15.15 18.79
N ILE A 374 -22.80 16.36 18.84
CA ILE A 374 -23.28 17.54 18.11
C ILE A 374 -22.79 17.53 16.66
N THR A 375 -21.53 17.16 16.42
CA THR A 375 -20.93 17.23 15.08
C THR A 375 -20.92 15.88 14.36
N ALA A 376 -20.87 15.91 13.02
CA ALA A 376 -20.68 14.71 12.20
C ALA A 376 -19.35 13.99 12.52
N PHE A 377 -18.33 14.74 12.93
CA PHE A 377 -17.03 14.19 13.33
C PHE A 377 -17.12 13.42 14.66
N ASP A 378 -17.87 13.94 15.63
CA ASP A 378 -18.09 13.26 16.92
C ASP A 378 -18.86 11.96 16.72
N LYS A 379 -19.91 11.99 15.89
CA LYS A 379 -20.68 10.80 15.51
C LYS A 379 -19.80 9.76 14.82
N PHE A 380 -18.94 10.17 13.89
CA PHE A 380 -18.01 9.27 13.23
C PHE A 380 -16.99 8.68 14.21
N SER A 381 -16.51 9.48 15.15
CA SER A 381 -15.54 9.06 16.16
C SER A 381 -16.11 8.05 17.15
N SER A 382 -17.36 8.20 17.59
CA SER A 382 -18.04 7.23 18.45
C SER A 382 -18.29 5.90 17.73
N TYR A 383 -18.74 5.91 16.48
CA TYR A 383 -18.83 4.69 15.66
C TYR A 383 -17.49 3.97 15.55
N LYS A 384 -16.40 4.71 15.30
CA LYS A 384 -15.06 4.14 15.20
C LYS A 384 -14.60 3.49 16.52
N ARG A 385 -14.95 4.09 17.67
CA ARG A 385 -14.68 3.49 18.98
C ARG A 385 -15.47 2.20 19.19
N ALA A 386 -16.77 2.21 18.88
CA ALA A 386 -17.62 1.03 19.01
C ALA A 386 -17.10 -0.16 18.20
N ILE A 387 -16.72 0.06 16.93
CA ILE A 387 -16.11 -0.98 16.08
C ILE A 387 -14.81 -1.51 16.68
N GLN A 388 -13.99 -0.65 17.28
CA GLN A 388 -12.75 -1.11 17.90
C GLN A 388 -13.03 -1.95 19.16
N SER A 389 -14.01 -1.54 19.98
CA SER A 389 -14.42 -2.30 21.16
C SER A 389 -15.03 -3.66 20.80
N GLU A 390 -15.87 -3.71 19.77
CA GLU A 390 -16.46 -4.96 19.26
C GLU A 390 -15.38 -5.94 18.81
N ARG A 391 -14.37 -5.46 18.08
CA ARG A 391 -13.21 -6.29 17.69
C ARG A 391 -12.46 -6.83 18.88
N GLN A 392 -12.28 -6.03 19.93
CA GLN A 392 -11.64 -6.49 21.15
C GLN A 392 -12.49 -7.57 21.84
N ALA A 393 -13.81 -7.38 21.93
CA ALA A 393 -14.72 -8.36 22.51
C ALA A 393 -14.70 -9.69 21.72
N ALA A 394 -14.79 -9.64 20.39
CA ALA A 394 -14.67 -10.81 19.53
C ALA A 394 -13.33 -11.53 19.72
N GLY A 395 -12.23 -10.78 19.80
CA GLY A 395 -10.92 -11.33 20.06
C GLY A 395 -10.83 -12.02 21.42
N VAL A 396 -11.33 -11.41 22.49
CA VAL A 396 -11.35 -12.02 23.85
C VAL A 396 -12.24 -13.26 23.89
N ALA A 397 -13.41 -13.24 23.25
CA ALA A 397 -14.35 -14.35 23.23
C ALA A 397 -13.73 -15.66 22.71
N LYS A 398 -12.77 -15.57 21.78
CA LYS A 398 -12.10 -16.75 21.19
C LYS A 398 -10.72 -17.06 21.78
N VAL A 399 -10.16 -16.21 22.66
CA VAL A 399 -8.82 -16.42 23.24
C VAL A 399 -8.61 -17.83 23.83
N PRO A 400 -9.57 -18.42 24.57
CA PRO A 400 -9.39 -19.78 25.11
C PRO A 400 -9.08 -20.82 24.02
N HIS A 401 -9.84 -20.80 22.92
CA HIS A 401 -9.66 -21.71 21.79
C HIS A 401 -8.41 -21.36 20.96
N VAL A 402 -8.04 -20.08 20.89
CA VAL A 402 -6.74 -19.67 20.30
C VAL A 402 -5.58 -20.29 21.10
N ILE A 403 -5.64 -20.27 22.43
CA ILE A 403 -4.59 -20.84 23.30
C ILE A 403 -4.48 -22.34 23.06
N GLU A 404 -5.60 -23.07 23.04
CA GLU A 404 -5.64 -24.50 22.74
C GLU A 404 -5.02 -24.80 21.37
N PHE A 405 -5.44 -24.07 20.33
CA PHE A 405 -4.89 -24.22 18.99
C PHE A 405 -3.37 -24.01 18.93
N VAL A 406 -2.87 -22.99 19.64
CA VAL A 406 -1.42 -22.74 19.73
C VAL A 406 -0.71 -23.87 20.47
N LYS A 407 -1.26 -24.38 21.57
CA LYS A 407 -0.69 -25.51 22.33
C LYS A 407 -0.55 -26.75 21.46
N ASN A 408 -1.61 -27.10 20.70
CA ASN A 408 -1.61 -28.25 19.80
C ASN A 408 -0.49 -28.16 18.73
N ILE A 409 -0.21 -26.96 18.21
CA ILE A 409 0.90 -26.77 17.27
C ILE A 409 2.26 -26.83 17.97
N MET A 410 2.35 -26.29 19.19
CA MET A 410 3.59 -26.30 19.98
C MET A 410 4.03 -27.71 20.40
N GLU A 411 3.10 -28.68 20.53
CA GLU A 411 3.40 -30.10 20.75
C GLU A 411 4.21 -30.75 19.61
N ILE A 412 4.10 -30.21 18.39
CA ILE A 412 4.89 -30.62 17.22
C ILE A 412 6.34 -30.10 17.33
N GLU A 413 6.64 -29.31 18.38
CA GLU A 413 7.97 -28.78 18.67
C GLU A 413 8.54 -27.82 17.61
N GLU A 414 7.65 -27.21 16.83
CA GLU A 414 7.97 -26.27 15.77
C GLU A 414 7.98 -24.82 16.25
N SER A 415 8.63 -23.94 15.49
CA SER A 415 8.67 -22.51 15.83
C SER A 415 7.44 -21.76 15.30
N VAL A 416 6.73 -21.07 16.21
CA VAL A 416 5.42 -20.46 15.98
C VAL A 416 5.45 -18.96 16.30
N VAL A 417 4.81 -18.15 15.44
CA VAL A 417 4.56 -16.72 15.67
C VAL A 417 3.05 -16.48 15.71
N VAL A 418 2.55 -15.98 16.84
CA VAL A 418 1.16 -15.60 17.03
C VAL A 418 1.03 -14.08 16.91
N PHE A 419 0.25 -13.61 15.94
CA PHE A 419 -0.08 -12.20 15.79
C PHE A 419 -1.43 -11.86 16.41
N CYS A 420 -1.44 -10.81 17.24
CA CYS A 420 -2.65 -10.23 17.81
C CYS A 420 -2.64 -8.71 17.70
N HIS A 421 -3.78 -8.05 17.83
CA HIS A 421 -3.92 -6.61 17.69
C HIS A 421 -3.99 -5.89 19.04
N HIS A 422 -4.85 -6.35 19.95
CA HIS A 422 -5.12 -5.68 21.21
C HIS A 422 -4.13 -6.09 22.29
N LYS A 423 -3.73 -5.13 23.14
CA LYS A 423 -2.84 -5.37 24.29
C LYS A 423 -3.43 -6.37 25.28
N ALA A 424 -4.73 -6.29 25.56
CA ALA A 424 -5.40 -7.23 26.46
C ALA A 424 -5.25 -8.69 25.99
N ILE A 425 -5.44 -8.95 24.70
CA ILE A 425 -5.30 -10.29 24.12
C ILE A 425 -3.84 -10.72 24.15
N HIS A 426 -2.92 -9.80 23.86
CA HIS A 426 -1.49 -10.05 23.95
C HIS A 426 -1.07 -10.50 25.37
N GLU A 427 -1.55 -9.80 26.40
CA GLU A 427 -1.33 -10.15 27.82
C GLU A 427 -1.92 -11.51 28.19
N LEU A 428 -3.15 -11.80 27.74
CA LEU A 428 -3.81 -13.09 27.96
C LEU A 428 -3.04 -14.25 27.32
N LEU A 429 -2.58 -14.08 26.08
CA LEU A 429 -1.77 -15.08 25.36
C LEU A 429 -0.44 -15.30 26.08
N HIS A 430 0.26 -14.23 26.48
CA HIS A 430 1.52 -14.34 27.20
C HIS A 430 1.37 -15.06 28.55
N ARG A 431 0.32 -14.73 29.31
CA ARG A 431 0.06 -15.36 30.61
C ARG A 431 -0.28 -16.83 30.45
N SER A 432 -1.16 -17.17 29.49
CA SER A 432 -1.68 -18.52 29.34
C SER A 432 -0.71 -19.48 28.64
N LEU A 433 0.27 -18.94 27.92
CA LEU A 433 1.33 -19.69 27.24
C LEU A 433 2.70 -19.53 27.92
N ALA A 434 2.72 -19.10 29.19
CA ALA A 434 3.95 -18.82 29.94
C ALA A 434 4.89 -20.04 30.04
N GLU A 435 4.34 -21.26 30.04
CA GLU A 435 5.09 -22.52 30.02
C GLU A 435 6.06 -22.63 28.83
N TYR A 436 5.77 -21.96 27.70
CA TYR A 436 6.61 -21.94 26.50
C TYR A 436 7.61 -20.77 26.46
N SER A 437 7.67 -19.94 27.51
CA SER A 437 8.52 -18.74 27.59
C SER A 437 8.46 -17.86 26.32
N PRO A 438 7.26 -17.37 25.92
CA PRO A 438 7.09 -16.66 24.65
C PRO A 438 7.94 -15.39 24.57
N ALA A 439 8.62 -15.19 23.44
CA ALA A 439 9.19 -13.88 23.09
C ALA A 439 8.09 -12.88 22.75
N SER A 440 8.33 -11.60 23.00
CA SER A 440 7.29 -10.57 22.90
C SER A 440 7.67 -9.38 22.02
N ILE A 441 6.77 -9.00 21.11
CA ILE A 441 6.89 -7.74 20.35
C ILE A 441 5.59 -6.94 20.46
N ILE A 442 5.59 -5.86 21.24
CA ILE A 442 4.43 -4.96 21.42
C ILE A 442 4.83 -3.52 21.05
N GLY A 443 3.84 -2.72 20.65
CA GLY A 443 4.05 -1.28 20.51
C GLY A 443 4.37 -0.61 21.85
N GLY A 444 5.38 0.27 21.86
CA GLY A 444 5.83 1.01 23.04
C GLY A 444 7.11 0.50 23.69
N GLN A 445 7.61 -0.67 23.28
CA GLN A 445 8.92 -1.18 23.71
C GLN A 445 10.08 -0.36 23.14
N THR A 446 11.21 -0.35 23.85
CA THR A 446 12.45 0.25 23.35
C THR A 446 13.04 -0.58 22.21
N ASP A 447 13.85 0.05 21.35
CA ASP A 447 14.56 -0.64 20.26
C ASP A 447 15.43 -1.80 20.79
N LYS A 448 16.03 -1.63 21.99
CA LYS A 448 16.87 -2.63 22.65
C LYS A 448 16.06 -3.86 23.08
N GLU A 449 14.97 -3.67 23.83
CA GLU A 449 14.11 -4.77 24.29
C GLU A 449 13.48 -5.53 23.13
N ARG A 450 13.06 -4.80 22.09
CA ARG A 450 12.55 -5.40 20.86
C ARG A 450 13.61 -6.30 20.22
N GLN A 451 14.83 -5.81 20.05
CA GLN A 451 15.91 -6.59 19.42
C GLN A 451 16.24 -7.83 20.25
N GLN A 452 16.32 -7.71 21.57
CA GLN A 452 16.55 -8.87 22.46
C GLN A 452 15.48 -9.95 22.28
N ASN A 453 14.19 -9.61 22.20
CA ASN A 453 13.13 -10.60 21.97
C ASN A 453 13.21 -11.26 20.59
N ILE A 454 13.63 -10.52 19.57
CA ILE A 454 13.87 -11.07 18.23
C ILE A 454 15.03 -12.07 18.27
N ASP A 455 16.13 -11.71 18.93
CA ASP A 455 17.32 -12.54 19.02
C ASP A 455 17.03 -13.83 19.80
N ARG A 456 16.34 -13.74 20.95
CA ARG A 456 15.89 -14.91 21.74
C ARG A 456 15.13 -15.92 20.88
N PHE A 457 14.19 -15.44 20.06
CA PHE A 457 13.42 -16.30 19.18
C PHE A 457 14.27 -16.88 18.05
N GLN A 458 15.07 -16.05 17.37
CA GLN A 458 15.88 -16.49 16.22
C GLN A 458 16.99 -17.48 16.62
N ASN A 459 17.61 -17.27 17.77
CA ASN A 459 18.63 -18.15 18.34
C ASN A 459 18.05 -19.47 18.87
N GLY A 460 16.72 -19.57 18.99
CA GLY A 460 16.03 -20.77 19.45
C GLY A 460 15.97 -20.92 20.97
N GLU A 461 16.21 -19.85 21.72
CA GLU A 461 15.99 -19.82 23.17
C GLU A 461 14.50 -19.96 23.52
N THR A 462 13.62 -19.58 22.59
CA THR A 462 12.19 -19.88 22.65
C THR A 462 11.66 -20.22 21.26
N LYS A 463 10.70 -21.16 21.20
CA LYS A 463 10.01 -21.57 19.98
C LYS A 463 8.72 -20.78 19.73
N LEU A 464 8.26 -19.98 20.69
CA LEU A 464 7.02 -19.22 20.59
C LEU A 464 7.30 -17.72 20.65
N MET A 465 6.66 -16.96 19.75
CA MET A 465 6.62 -15.51 19.81
C MET A 465 5.18 -15.00 19.72
N VAL A 466 4.82 -14.06 20.58
CA VAL A 466 3.56 -13.30 20.47
C VAL A 466 3.88 -11.86 20.06
N ALA A 467 3.41 -11.48 18.88
CA ALA A 467 3.72 -10.20 18.26
C ALA A 467 2.45 -9.38 17.96
N GLY A 468 2.54 -8.07 18.15
CA GLY A 468 1.49 -7.15 17.73
C GLY A 468 1.40 -7.09 16.20
N LEU A 469 0.23 -7.31 15.61
CA LEU A 469 0.01 -7.41 14.15
C LEU A 469 0.46 -6.17 13.36
N ARG A 470 0.46 -4.98 13.98
CA ARG A 470 1.01 -3.75 13.37
C ARG A 470 2.42 -3.42 13.84
N ALA A 471 2.78 -3.81 15.06
CA ALA A 471 4.10 -3.56 15.62
C ALA A 471 5.16 -4.50 15.02
N GLY A 472 4.87 -5.80 14.96
CA GLY A 472 5.73 -6.82 14.35
C GLY A 472 5.77 -6.75 12.82
N ASN A 473 4.94 -5.91 12.20
CA ASN A 473 4.83 -5.88 10.75
C ASN A 473 5.88 -5.05 10.02
N VAL A 474 6.82 -4.45 10.75
CA VAL A 474 7.77 -3.51 10.17
C VAL A 474 9.20 -3.85 10.60
N GLY A 475 10.06 -4.06 9.60
CA GLY A 475 11.51 -4.15 9.77
C GLY A 475 12.10 -5.43 10.38
N ILE A 476 11.31 -6.38 10.88
CA ILE A 476 11.85 -7.57 11.58
C ILE A 476 12.08 -8.77 10.65
N ASN A 477 12.96 -9.69 11.05
CA ASN A 477 13.16 -11.00 10.42
C ASN A 477 12.66 -12.09 11.38
N LEU A 478 11.78 -12.99 10.92
CA LEU A 478 11.21 -14.10 11.70
C LEU A 478 11.36 -15.44 10.97
N SER A 479 12.42 -15.59 10.15
CA SER A 479 12.70 -16.77 9.32
C SER A 479 12.82 -18.11 10.06
N ARG A 480 13.00 -18.14 11.39
CA ARG A 480 12.97 -19.39 12.14
C ARG A 480 11.58 -20.02 12.19
N ALA A 481 10.54 -19.20 12.18
CA ALA A 481 9.18 -19.66 12.34
C ALA A 481 8.67 -20.38 11.08
N ARG A 482 7.94 -21.47 11.30
CA ARG A 482 7.26 -22.25 10.27
C ARG A 482 5.76 -21.96 10.25
N TYR A 483 5.20 -21.62 11.40
CA TYR A 483 3.78 -21.36 11.58
C TYR A 483 3.56 -19.89 11.93
N VAL A 484 2.65 -19.24 11.22
CA VAL A 484 2.09 -17.94 11.60
C VAL A 484 0.61 -18.11 11.90
N ILE A 485 0.19 -17.64 13.08
CA ILE A 485 -1.18 -17.74 13.56
C ILE A 485 -1.70 -16.33 13.78
N PHE A 486 -2.76 -15.94 13.08
CA PHE A 486 -3.46 -14.69 13.30
C PHE A 486 -4.57 -14.92 14.32
N ALA A 487 -4.25 -14.70 15.59
CA ALA A 487 -5.22 -14.72 16.68
C ALA A 487 -6.28 -13.62 16.51
N GLU A 488 -5.91 -12.49 15.89
CA GLU A 488 -6.86 -11.45 15.52
C GLU A 488 -6.64 -11.01 14.08
N LEU A 489 -7.74 -10.66 13.40
CA LEU A 489 -7.71 -10.18 12.02
C LEU A 489 -7.70 -8.64 11.95
N ASP A 490 -6.92 -8.08 11.02
CA ASP A 490 -7.02 -6.67 10.60
C ASP A 490 -8.04 -6.51 9.45
N TRP A 491 -8.47 -5.30 9.17
CA TRP A 491 -9.33 -5.00 8.01
C TRP A 491 -8.54 -4.92 6.70
N SER A 492 -7.21 -4.90 6.75
CA SER A 492 -6.33 -4.76 5.58
C SER A 492 -5.61 -6.08 5.28
N PRO A 493 -5.82 -6.68 4.09
CA PRO A 493 -5.09 -7.88 3.68
C PRO A 493 -3.57 -7.68 3.63
N ALA A 494 -3.13 -6.48 3.24
CA ALA A 494 -1.71 -6.15 3.15
C ALA A 494 -0.99 -6.32 4.49
N ILE A 495 -1.64 -6.02 5.61
CA ILE A 495 -1.07 -6.22 6.95
C ILE A 495 -0.77 -7.71 7.17
N HIS A 496 -1.69 -8.61 6.86
CA HIS A 496 -1.43 -10.05 7.02
C HIS A 496 -0.33 -10.54 6.07
N ARG A 497 -0.35 -10.12 4.80
CA ARG A 497 0.69 -10.49 3.82
C ARG A 497 2.08 -10.03 4.25
N GLN A 498 2.19 -8.81 4.79
CA GLN A 498 3.46 -8.30 5.31
C GLN A 498 3.96 -9.11 6.49
N ALA A 499 3.05 -9.60 7.34
CA ALA A 499 3.36 -10.40 8.52
C ALA A 499 3.84 -11.81 8.10
N GLU A 500 3.15 -12.45 7.15
CA GLU A 500 3.59 -13.70 6.52
C GLU A 500 5.01 -13.58 5.93
N ASP A 501 5.28 -12.46 5.24
CA ASP A 501 6.56 -12.17 4.60
C ASP A 501 7.71 -11.88 5.59
N ARG A 502 7.42 -11.79 6.90
CA ARG A 502 8.47 -11.78 7.93
C ARG A 502 9.07 -13.16 8.16
N LEU A 503 8.27 -14.22 7.96
CA LEU A 503 8.68 -15.62 8.08
C LEU A 503 9.18 -16.16 6.73
N HIS A 504 8.51 -15.77 5.65
CA HIS A 504 8.81 -16.22 4.28
C HIS A 504 9.86 -15.32 3.62
N ARG A 505 11.13 -15.53 3.97
CA ARG A 505 12.27 -14.75 3.47
C ARG A 505 13.34 -15.63 2.85
N ILE A 506 14.26 -15.00 2.11
CA ILE A 506 15.47 -15.65 1.58
C ILE A 506 16.21 -16.31 2.76
N GLY A 507 16.47 -17.63 2.64
CA GLY A 507 17.04 -18.46 3.69
C GLY A 507 16.03 -19.40 4.38
N GLN A 508 14.72 -19.16 4.23
CA GLN A 508 13.69 -20.11 4.66
C GLN A 508 13.69 -21.33 3.73
N LYS A 509 13.84 -22.53 4.30
CA LYS A 509 13.84 -23.81 3.57
C LYS A 509 12.51 -24.55 3.66
N ASN A 510 11.67 -24.18 4.61
CA ASN A 510 10.40 -24.85 4.90
C ASN A 510 9.21 -24.09 4.32
N THR A 511 8.13 -24.84 4.05
CA THR A 511 6.82 -24.28 3.77
C THR A 511 6.33 -23.51 4.99
N VAL A 512 5.87 -22.27 4.78
CA VAL A 512 5.27 -21.45 5.85
C VAL A 512 3.77 -21.64 5.82
N PHE A 513 3.19 -21.99 6.97
CA PHE A 513 1.74 -22.17 7.14
C PHE A 513 1.16 -20.97 7.87
N ALA A 514 0.13 -20.36 7.29
CA ALA A 514 -0.55 -19.20 7.82
C ALA A 514 -1.99 -19.53 8.20
N TYR A 515 -2.29 -19.53 9.49
CA TYR A 515 -3.62 -19.80 10.05
C TYR A 515 -4.32 -18.49 10.40
N TYR A 516 -5.48 -18.28 9.80
CA TYR A 516 -6.38 -17.17 10.07
C TYR A 516 -7.51 -17.68 10.96
N LEU A 517 -7.44 -17.41 12.26
CA LEU A 517 -8.41 -17.93 13.22
C LEU A 517 -9.67 -17.06 13.21
N ILE A 518 -10.81 -17.65 12.90
CA ILE A 518 -12.13 -17.01 12.78
C ILE A 518 -12.99 -17.52 13.92
N GLY A 519 -13.42 -16.64 14.84
CA GLY A 519 -14.33 -17.02 15.91
C GLY A 519 -15.76 -17.17 15.40
N ASN A 520 -16.32 -18.38 15.51
CA ASN A 520 -17.69 -18.69 15.10
C ASN A 520 -18.70 -17.78 15.82
N GLY A 521 -19.61 -17.16 15.06
CA GLY A 521 -20.68 -16.33 15.63
C GLY A 521 -20.21 -14.94 16.08
N THR A 522 -19.03 -14.50 15.65
CA THR A 522 -18.46 -13.19 16.00
C THR A 522 -18.31 -12.28 14.78
N LEU A 523 -17.84 -11.05 14.99
CA LEU A 523 -17.50 -10.11 13.91
C LEU A 523 -16.47 -10.68 12.91
N ASP A 524 -15.67 -11.68 13.30
CA ASP A 524 -14.59 -12.21 12.46
C ASP A 524 -15.08 -12.78 11.12
N ASP A 525 -16.27 -13.39 11.07
CA ASP A 525 -16.86 -13.88 9.82
C ASP A 525 -17.00 -12.77 8.77
N HIS A 526 -17.50 -11.61 9.22
CA HIS A 526 -17.64 -10.44 8.38
C HIS A 526 -16.26 -9.90 7.94
N VAL A 527 -15.29 -9.84 8.87
CA VAL A 527 -13.93 -9.38 8.57
C VAL A 527 -13.26 -10.29 7.55
N ALA A 528 -13.38 -11.62 7.70
CA ALA A 528 -12.81 -12.61 6.80
C ALA A 528 -13.34 -12.46 5.37
N ASN A 529 -14.65 -12.24 5.21
CA ASN A 529 -15.26 -11.99 3.90
C ASN A 529 -14.77 -10.68 3.27
N VAL A 530 -14.74 -9.59 4.05
CA VAL A 530 -14.21 -8.30 3.58
C VAL A 530 -12.74 -8.40 3.17
N LEU A 531 -11.95 -9.23 3.83
CA LEU A 531 -10.54 -9.46 3.48
C LEU A 531 -10.39 -10.18 2.14
N VAL A 532 -11.27 -11.14 1.83
CA VAL A 532 -11.29 -11.83 0.52
C VAL A 532 -11.59 -10.84 -0.59
N ASP A 533 -12.66 -10.06 -0.46
CA ASP A 533 -13.08 -9.09 -1.49
C ASP A 533 -11.98 -8.07 -1.80
N LYS A 534 -11.35 -7.52 -0.75
CA LYS A 534 -10.24 -6.59 -0.90
C LYS A 534 -9.01 -7.25 -1.51
N SER A 535 -8.72 -8.50 -1.14
CA SER A 535 -7.59 -9.24 -1.72
C SER A 535 -7.78 -9.42 -3.22
N TYR A 536 -8.98 -9.80 -3.65
CA TYR A 536 -9.32 -9.94 -5.06
C TYR A 536 -9.18 -8.61 -5.83
N GLU A 537 -9.67 -7.49 -5.27
CA GLU A 537 -9.46 -6.16 -5.87
C GLU A 537 -7.96 -5.84 -6.03
N ILE A 538 -7.16 -6.05 -4.98
CA ILE A 538 -5.73 -5.76 -4.98
C ILE A 538 -4.99 -6.63 -5.99
N ASP A 539 -5.26 -7.94 -6.00
CA ASP A 539 -4.53 -8.90 -6.82
C ASP A 539 -4.87 -8.70 -8.31
N ALA A 540 -6.13 -8.37 -8.63
CA ALA A 540 -6.54 -8.02 -10.00
C ALA A 540 -5.89 -6.74 -10.55
N ILE A 541 -5.46 -5.82 -9.68
CA ILE A 541 -4.74 -4.60 -10.08
C ILE A 541 -3.22 -4.87 -10.14
N MET A 542 -2.69 -5.62 -9.18
CA MET A 542 -1.25 -5.76 -8.98
C MET A 542 -0.63 -6.89 -9.80
N ASP A 543 -1.30 -8.05 -9.87
CA ASP A 543 -0.74 -9.29 -10.38
C ASP A 543 -1.45 -9.71 -11.68
N GLU A 544 -0.73 -10.39 -12.58
CA GLU A 544 -1.32 -10.91 -13.84
C GLU A 544 -2.08 -12.22 -13.65
N LYS A 545 -1.82 -12.93 -12.55
CA LYS A 545 -2.44 -14.21 -12.18
C LYS A 545 -3.04 -14.10 -10.78
N ILE A 546 -4.34 -14.36 -10.70
CA ILE A 546 -5.09 -14.42 -9.44
C ILE A 546 -4.80 -15.76 -8.79
N GLU A 547 -4.21 -15.76 -7.60
CA GLU A 547 -4.13 -16.96 -6.77
C GLU A 547 -5.47 -17.10 -6.03
N THR A 548 -6.24 -18.13 -6.39
CA THR A 548 -7.43 -18.51 -5.63
C THR A 548 -6.99 -19.00 -4.25
N ILE A 549 -7.64 -18.46 -3.21
CA ILE A 549 -7.50 -18.93 -1.83
C ILE A 549 -8.26 -20.26 -1.73
N GLU A 550 -7.70 -21.33 -2.27
CA GLU A 550 -8.15 -22.70 -2.00
C GLU A 550 -7.10 -23.71 -2.50
N ASN A 551 -6.27 -24.19 -1.57
CA ASN A 551 -5.57 -25.46 -1.69
C ASN A 551 -6.03 -26.33 -0.50
N LYS A 552 -7.33 -26.69 -0.49
CA LYS A 552 -7.93 -27.56 0.54
C LYS A 552 -7.29 -28.96 0.54
N ASP A 553 -7.00 -29.50 -0.64
CA ASP A 553 -6.55 -30.90 -0.79
C ASP A 553 -5.17 -31.18 -0.19
N LYS A 554 -4.24 -30.21 -0.25
CA LYS A 554 -2.92 -30.33 0.41
C LYS A 554 -3.02 -30.18 1.93
N ALA A 555 -4.08 -29.53 2.43
CA ALA A 555 -4.31 -29.24 3.84
C ALA A 555 -4.81 -30.47 4.59
N GLU A 556 -5.82 -31.15 4.03
CA GLU A 556 -6.41 -32.37 4.60
C GLU A 556 -5.34 -33.44 4.77
N LEU A 557 -4.43 -33.59 3.80
CA LEU A 557 -3.34 -34.54 3.87
C LEU A 557 -2.34 -34.23 5.00
N ILE A 558 -2.08 -32.95 5.29
CA ILE A 558 -1.11 -32.55 6.32
C ILE A 558 -1.76 -32.55 7.71
N LEU A 559 -3.02 -32.14 7.84
CA LEU A 559 -3.78 -32.24 9.09
C LEU A 559 -3.97 -33.71 9.49
N ALA A 560 -4.27 -34.59 8.53
CA ALA A 560 -4.28 -36.04 8.75
C ALA A 560 -2.92 -36.54 9.27
N GLN A 561 -1.80 -36.08 8.70
CA GLN A 561 -0.46 -36.43 9.18
C GLN A 561 -0.12 -35.88 10.58
N ILE A 562 -0.68 -34.73 10.97
CA ILE A 562 -0.52 -34.17 12.32
C ILE A 562 -1.34 -35.00 13.31
N HIS A 563 -2.59 -35.31 12.99
CA HIS A 563 -3.45 -36.15 13.82
C HIS A 563 -2.88 -37.56 13.98
N ASP A 564 -2.35 -38.17 12.92
CA ASP A 564 -1.68 -39.48 12.98
C ASP A 564 -0.43 -39.46 13.88
N LYS A 565 0.36 -38.39 13.85
CA LYS A 565 1.53 -38.24 14.73
C LYS A 565 1.17 -38.02 16.19
N LEU A 566 0.04 -37.38 16.47
CA LEU A 566 -0.48 -37.22 17.83
C LEU A 566 -1.09 -38.55 18.34
N ALA A 567 -1.78 -39.28 17.48
CA ALA A 567 -2.38 -40.58 17.82
C ALA A 567 -1.35 -41.69 18.07
N THR A 568 -0.20 -41.66 17.39
CA THR A 568 0.87 -42.68 17.54
C THR A 568 1.78 -42.49 18.75
N ARG A 569 1.60 -41.41 19.53
CA ARG A 569 2.36 -41.12 20.76
C ARG A 569 1.62 -41.49 22.05
N HIS A 570 0.42 -42.06 21.96
CA HIS A 570 -0.38 -42.54 23.09
C HIS A 570 -0.32 -44.05 23.26
#